data_AF-A0A7J8LUX7-F1
#
_entry.id   AF-A0A7J8LUX7-F1
#
_cell.length_a   1.000
_cell.length_b   1.000
_cell.length_c   1.000
_cell.angle_alpha   90.00
_cell.angle_beta   90.00
_cell.angle_gamma   90.00
#
_symmetry.space_group_name_H-M   'P 1'
#
loop_
_entity.id
_entity.type
_entity.pdbx_description
1 polymer ?
#
loop_
_entity_poly.entity_id
_entity_poly.type
_entity_poly.pdbx_seq_one_letter_code
_entity_poly.pdbx_strand_id
1 'polypeptide(L)'
;MQARTASLKPRECSPSTTSIPCHEVGGGKAVMLFTGLYLVALGVGGIKGSLPTHGAEQFDANTPQGRKQRSTFFNYFVFCLSFGALIAVTFVVWVEDNMGWKWGFSISTI
;
A
#
# COMPACT_ATOMS: atom_id res chain seq x y z
N MET A 1 8.43 3.51 5.78
CA MET A 1 7.79 4.55 6.64
C MET A 1 8.85 5.39 7.33
N GLN A 2 9.42 6.39 6.65
CA GLN A 2 10.45 7.26 7.24
C GLN A 2 9.84 8.60 7.67
N ALA A 3 10.10 9.01 8.91
CA ALA A 3 9.58 10.27 9.43
C ALA A 3 10.29 11.47 8.79
N ARG A 4 9.51 12.47 8.34
CA ARG A 4 10.03 13.71 7.74
C ARG A 4 10.72 14.61 8.77
N THR A 5 10.19 14.66 9.99
CA THR A 5 10.69 15.56 11.03
C THR A 5 11.87 14.91 11.75
N ALA A 6 12.97 15.65 11.88
CA ALA A 6 14.17 15.18 12.60
C ALA A 6 13.86 14.74 14.04
N SER A 7 12.83 15.31 14.68
CA SER A 7 12.36 14.92 16.02
C SER A 7 11.74 13.51 16.07
N LEU A 8 11.25 12.98 14.95
CA LEU A 8 10.59 11.68 14.84
C LEU A 8 11.51 10.61 14.23
N LYS A 9 12.56 11.01 13.52
CA LYS A 9 13.58 10.11 12.95
C LYS A 9 14.56 9.66 14.06
N PRO A 10 14.87 8.36 14.18
CA PRO A 10 16.01 7.92 14.99
C PRO A 10 17.32 8.45 14.39
N ARG A 11 18.39 8.53 15.17
CA ARG A 11 19.72 8.83 14.60
C ARG A 11 20.08 7.78 13.56
N GLU A 12 20.66 8.22 12.45
CA GLU A 12 21.17 7.30 11.44
C GLU A 12 22.28 6.46 12.06
N CYS A 13 22.05 5.17 12.09
CA CYS A 13 22.97 4.17 12.60
C CYS A 13 23.07 3.09 11.52
N SER A 14 24.31 2.65 11.25
CA SER A 14 24.57 1.55 10.32
C SER A 14 25.04 0.36 11.15
N PRO A 15 24.42 -0.83 11.03
CA PRO A 15 24.86 -2.02 11.76
C PRO A 15 26.31 -2.42 11.42
N SER A 16 26.86 -1.90 10.32
CA SER A 16 28.22 -2.15 9.83
C SER A 16 29.28 -1.22 10.41
N THR A 17 28.91 -0.21 11.22
CA THR A 17 29.84 0.81 11.74
C THR A 17 29.75 0.87 13.26
N THR A 18 30.85 0.54 13.95
CA THR A 18 30.93 0.37 15.43
C THR A 18 30.70 1.65 16.25
N SER A 19 30.50 2.81 15.64
CA SER A 19 30.46 4.10 16.36
C SER A 19 29.12 4.43 17.03
N ILE A 20 27.98 3.86 16.57
CA ILE A 20 26.65 4.20 17.10
C ILE A 20 25.75 2.94 17.15
N PRO A 21 25.34 2.45 18.34
CA PRO A 21 24.37 1.36 18.44
C PRO A 21 22.99 1.81 17.98
N CYS A 22 22.35 1.01 17.12
CA CYS A 22 20.97 1.22 16.72
C CYS A 22 20.03 0.89 17.89
N HIS A 23 19.15 1.83 18.24
CA HIS A 23 18.08 1.60 19.22
C HIS A 23 16.74 1.41 18.53
N GLU A 24 15.97 0.45 19.02
CA GLU A 24 14.62 0.22 18.56
C GLU A 24 13.71 1.42 18.91
N VAL A 25 12.76 1.70 18.02
CA VAL A 25 11.82 2.80 18.21
C VAL A 25 10.81 2.37 19.28
N GLY A 26 10.92 2.94 20.48
CA GLY A 26 10.00 2.70 21.60
C GLY A 26 9.02 3.84 21.87
N GLY A 27 8.09 3.60 22.80
CA GLY A 27 7.16 4.60 23.33
C GLY A 27 6.16 5.13 22.29
N GLY A 28 5.80 6.42 22.39
CA GLY A 28 4.74 7.02 21.56
C GLY A 28 5.01 7.00 20.05
N LYS A 29 6.28 7.00 19.63
CA LYS A 29 6.66 6.93 18.20
C LYS A 29 6.31 5.57 17.60
N ALA A 30 6.51 4.49 18.36
CA ALA A 30 6.16 3.14 17.96
C ALA A 30 4.64 2.98 17.84
N VAL A 31 3.91 3.47 18.86
CA VAL A 31 2.44 3.43 18.87
C VAL A 31 1.85 4.16 17.66
N MET A 32 2.36 5.36 17.33
CA MET A 32 1.93 6.10 16.16
C MET A 32 2.17 5.31 14.85
N LEU A 33 3.36 4.72 14.70
CA LEU A 33 3.71 3.92 13.52
C LEU A 33 2.78 2.72 13.35
N PHE A 34 2.62 1.91 14.40
CA PHE A 34 1.80 0.70 14.34
C PHE A 34 0.32 1.01 14.16
N THR A 35 -0.20 2.06 14.79
CA THR A 35 -1.59 2.49 14.58
C THR A 35 -1.82 2.85 13.11
N GLY A 36 -0.90 3.60 12.49
CA GLY A 36 -0.99 3.91 11.06
C GLY A 36 -0.97 2.65 10.18
N LEU A 37 -0.08 1.70 10.47
CA LEU A 37 0.00 0.43 9.74
C LEU A 37 -1.29 -0.39 9.86
N TYR A 38 -1.87 -0.48 11.06
CA TYR A 38 -3.13 -1.19 11.28
C TYR A 38 -4.30 -0.52 10.58
N LEU A 39 -4.39 0.82 10.58
CA LEU A 39 -5.43 1.54 9.85
C LEU A 39 -5.36 1.28 8.34
N VAL A 40 -4.14 1.29 7.76
CA VAL A 40 -3.93 0.94 6.34
C VAL A 40 -4.36 -0.50 6.08
N ALA A 41 -3.95 -1.45 6.93
CA ALA A 41 -4.33 -2.85 6.78
C ALA A 41 -5.85 -3.05 6.82
N LEU A 42 -6.54 -2.37 7.75
CA LEU A 42 -8.00 -2.41 7.87
C LEU A 42 -8.68 -1.83 6.63
N GLY A 43 -8.23 -0.67 6.15
CA GLY A 43 -8.79 -0.02 4.96
C GLY A 43 -8.62 -0.86 3.70
N VAL A 44 -7.41 -1.39 3.47
CA VAL A 44 -7.12 -2.26 2.32
C VAL A 44 -7.91 -3.56 2.39
N GLY A 45 -8.04 -4.15 3.58
CA GLY A 45 -8.85 -5.35 3.81
C GLY A 45 -10.32 -5.12 3.46
N GLY A 46 -10.90 -4.00 3.90
CA GLY A 46 -12.27 -3.62 3.59
C GLY A 46 -12.52 -3.49 2.08
N ILE A 47 -11.68 -2.71 1.38
CA ILE A 47 -11.79 -2.50 -0.07
C ILE A 47 -11.71 -3.83 -0.82
N LYS A 48 -10.71 -4.67 -0.49
CA LYS A 48 -10.53 -5.96 -1.17
C LYS A 48 -11.70 -6.93 -0.93
N GLY A 49 -12.33 -6.88 0.24
CA GLY A 49 -13.46 -7.74 0.58
C GLY A 49 -14.78 -7.34 -0.07
N SER A 50 -15.02 -6.03 -0.27
CA SER A 50 -16.32 -5.54 -0.75
C SER A 50 -16.34 -5.14 -2.22
N LEU A 51 -15.22 -4.71 -2.80
CA LEU A 51 -15.19 -4.16 -4.15
C LEU A 51 -15.49 -5.20 -5.25
N PRO A 52 -14.91 -6.42 -5.23
CA PRO A 52 -15.14 -7.40 -6.29
C PRO A 52 -16.57 -7.95 -6.26
N THR A 53 -17.13 -8.15 -5.07
CA THR A 53 -18.53 -8.59 -4.90
C THR A 53 -19.47 -7.50 -5.39
N HIS A 54 -19.28 -6.25 -4.98
CA HIS A 54 -20.08 -5.14 -5.48
C HIS A 54 -20.02 -4.99 -7.01
N GLY A 55 -18.84 -5.12 -7.62
CA GLY A 55 -18.70 -5.09 -9.08
C GLY A 55 -19.38 -6.26 -9.77
N ALA A 56 -19.40 -7.43 -9.15
CA ALA A 56 -20.07 -8.61 -9.69
C ALA A 56 -21.59 -8.50 -9.70
N GLU A 57 -22.17 -7.84 -8.69
CA GLU A 57 -23.63 -7.64 -8.56
C GLU A 57 -24.20 -6.69 -9.63
N GLN A 58 -23.36 -5.90 -10.32
CA GLN A 58 -23.82 -5.04 -11.42
C GLN A 58 -24.24 -5.82 -12.67
N PHE A 59 -23.90 -7.11 -12.76
CA PHE A 59 -24.18 -7.94 -13.92
C PHE A 59 -25.25 -9.00 -13.59
N ASP A 60 -26.28 -9.10 -14.43
CA ASP A 60 -27.33 -10.10 -14.25
C ASP A 60 -26.82 -11.53 -14.50
N ALA A 61 -26.93 -12.38 -13.48
CA ALA A 61 -26.49 -13.77 -13.54
C ALA A 61 -27.45 -14.68 -14.31
N ASN A 62 -28.71 -14.27 -14.50
CA ASN A 62 -29.74 -15.09 -15.12
C ASN A 62 -29.67 -15.05 -16.66
N THR A 63 -29.11 -13.98 -17.22
CA THR A 63 -28.89 -13.88 -18.67
C THR A 63 -27.51 -14.41 -19.09
N PRO A 64 -27.41 -15.08 -20.25
CA PRO A 64 -26.11 -15.52 -20.79
C PRO A 64 -25.18 -14.33 -21.10
N GLN A 65 -25.73 -13.18 -21.48
CA GLN A 65 -24.96 -11.96 -21.74
C GLN A 65 -24.38 -11.36 -20.47
N GLY A 66 -25.15 -11.26 -19.38
CA GLY A 66 -24.66 -10.74 -18.10
C GLY A 66 -23.57 -11.62 -17.48
N ARG A 67 -23.69 -12.95 -17.57
CA ARG A 67 -22.63 -13.90 -17.17
C ARG A 67 -21.33 -13.70 -17.97
N LYS A 68 -21.42 -13.47 -19.28
CA LYS A 68 -20.25 -13.19 -20.14
C LYS A 68 -19.58 -11.88 -19.72
N GLN A 69 -20.35 -10.82 -19.52
CA GLN A 69 -19.82 -9.52 -19.10
C GLN A 69 -19.16 -9.58 -17.71
N ARG A 70 -19.76 -10.32 -16.77
CA ARG A 70 -19.16 -10.56 -15.44
C ARG A 70 -17.79 -11.24 -15.55
N SER A 71 -17.64 -12.25 -16.39
CA SER A 71 -16.34 -12.90 -16.63
C SER A 71 -15.31 -11.94 -17.25
N THR A 72 -15.73 -11.14 -18.25
CA THR A 72 -14.88 -10.09 -18.84
C THR A 72 -14.46 -9.05 -17.79
N PHE A 73 -15.36 -8.60 -16.92
CA PHE A 73 -15.04 -7.70 -15.81
C PHE A 73 -13.94 -8.26 -14.91
N PHE A 74 -14.06 -9.52 -14.45
CA PHE A 74 -13.04 -10.12 -13.60
C PHE A 74 -11.69 -10.31 -14.31
N ASN A 75 -11.69 -10.64 -15.61
CA ASN A 75 -10.45 -10.70 -16.40
C ASN A 75 -9.74 -9.35 -16.43
N TYR A 76 -10.46 -8.26 -16.73
CA TYR A 76 -9.89 -6.92 -16.73
C TYR A 76 -9.49 -6.47 -15.32
N PHE A 77 -10.29 -6.79 -14.30
CA PHE A 77 -10.01 -6.45 -12.91
C PHE A 77 -8.67 -7.06 -12.45
N VAL A 78 -8.45 -8.35 -12.69
CA VAL A 78 -7.20 -9.03 -12.34
C VAL A 78 -6.02 -8.50 -13.16
N PHE A 79 -6.23 -8.21 -14.44
CA PHE A 79 -5.21 -7.58 -15.29
C PHE A 79 -4.77 -6.21 -14.75
N CYS A 80 -5.71 -5.33 -14.45
CA CYS A 80 -5.43 -4.00 -13.89
C CYS A 80 -4.74 -4.11 -12.52
N LEU A 81 -5.16 -5.04 -11.66
CA LEU A 81 -4.50 -5.27 -10.37
C LEU A 81 -3.04 -5.71 -10.55
N SER A 82 -2.79 -6.64 -11.47
CA SER A 82 -1.45 -7.15 -11.74
C SER A 82 -0.55 -6.07 -12.32
N PHE A 83 -1.06 -5.30 -13.28
CA PHE A 83 -0.34 -4.19 -13.89
C PHE A 83 -0.06 -3.06 -12.88
N GLY A 84 -1.04 -2.69 -12.06
CA GLY A 84 -0.86 -1.72 -10.99
C GLY A 84 0.16 -2.18 -9.95
N ALA A 85 0.17 -3.47 -9.60
CA ALA A 85 1.18 -4.04 -8.71
C ALA A 85 2.60 -3.95 -9.30
N LEU A 86 2.75 -4.21 -10.61
CA LEU A 86 4.04 -4.06 -11.31
C LEU A 86 4.54 -2.61 -11.23
N ILE A 87 3.68 -1.63 -11.48
CA ILE A 87 4.03 -0.19 -11.36
C ILE A 87 4.40 0.14 -9.91
N ALA A 88 3.65 -0.35 -8.94
CA ALA A 88 3.92 -0.10 -7.53
C ALA A 88 5.31 -0.60 -7.12
N VAL A 89 5.66 -1.85 -7.47
CA VAL A 89 6.97 -2.42 -7.07
C VAL A 89 8.16 -1.90 -7.88
N THR A 90 7.92 -1.19 -8.99
CA THR A 90 8.99 -0.64 -9.83
C THR A 90 9.10 0.87 -9.69
N PHE A 91 8.09 1.60 -10.15
CA PHE A 91 8.10 3.06 -10.20
C PHE A 91 7.95 3.68 -8.80
N VAL A 92 7.01 3.20 -7.99
CA VAL A 92 6.79 3.79 -6.65
C VAL A 92 7.99 3.52 -5.75
N VAL A 93 8.53 2.29 -5.75
CA VAL A 93 9.78 1.96 -5.03
C VAL A 93 10.93 2.83 -5.51
N TRP A 94 11.10 3.04 -6.81
CA TRP A 94 12.13 3.92 -7.34
C TRP A 94 11.98 5.36 -6.82
N VAL A 95 10.76 5.89 -6.75
CA VAL A 95 10.49 7.22 -6.19
C VAL A 95 10.80 7.27 -4.69
N GLU A 96 10.40 6.26 -3.93
CA GLU A 96 10.67 6.17 -2.49
C GLU A 96 12.17 6.14 -2.18
N ASP A 97 12.95 5.41 -2.98
CA ASP A 97 14.39 5.25 -2.80
C ASP A 97 15.20 6.47 -3.30
N ASN A 98 14.82 7.09 -4.42
CA ASN A 98 15.61 8.17 -5.03
C ASN A 98 15.14 9.58 -4.65
N MET A 99 13.83 9.79 -4.52
CA MET A 99 13.25 11.09 -4.17
C MET A 99 12.80 11.17 -2.71
N GLY A 100 12.65 10.01 -2.06
CA GLY A 100 12.29 9.89 -0.66
C GLY A 100 10.81 9.59 -0.42
N TRP A 101 10.54 8.93 0.70
CA TRP A 101 9.22 8.45 1.13
C TRP A 101 8.08 9.46 1.11
N LYS A 102 8.36 10.77 1.27
CA LYS A 102 7.31 11.80 1.19
C LYS A 102 6.63 11.80 -0.18
N TRP A 103 7.43 11.70 -1.26
CA TRP A 103 6.90 11.71 -2.61
C TRP A 103 6.16 10.42 -2.93
N GLY A 104 6.66 9.26 -2.46
CA GLY A 104 5.96 7.99 -2.56
C GLY A 104 4.57 8.00 -1.90
N PHE A 105 4.48 8.52 -0.67
CA PHE A 105 3.19 8.65 0.02
C PHE A 105 2.25 9.68 -0.64
N SER A 106 2.77 10.79 -1.17
CA SER A 106 1.95 11.75 -1.91
C SER A 106 1.29 11.13 -3.14
N ILE A 107 2.04 10.30 -3.90
CA ILE A 107 1.50 9.59 -5.07
C ILE A 107 0.36 8.64 -4.66
N SER A 108 0.42 8.05 -3.47
CA SER A 108 -0.62 7.13 -2.98
C SER A 108 -1.82 7.85 -2.34
N THR A 109 -1.71 9.14 -2.03
CA THR A 109 -2.76 9.92 -1.36
C THR A 109 -3.66 10.67 -2.36
N ILE A 110 -3.12 11.00 -3.53
CA ILE A 110 -3.83 11.67 -4.63
C ILE A 110 -4.55 10.63 -5.48
#